data_AF-A0A2V5P606-F1
#
_entry.id   AF-A0A2V5P606-F1
#
_cell.length_a   1.000
_cell.length_b   1.000
_cell.length_c   1.000
_cell.angle_alpha   90.00
_cell.angle_beta   90.00
_cell.angle_gamma   90.00
#
_symmetry.space_group_name_H-M   'P 1'
#
loop_
_entity.id
_entity.type
_entity.pdbx_description
1 polymer ?
#
loop_
_entity_poly.entity_id
_entity_poly.type
_entity_poly.pdbx_seq_one_letter_code
_entity_poly.pdbx_strand_id
1 'polypeptide(L)'
;MRAWPHTDLLTNTVVKMVVNGTGVPVSAILLPPGSGSKEADQYALERARTARFEPISVEGPRRLTNPLAELTWGEMIFHWQTLPVTNSP
;
A
#
# COMPACT_ATOMS: atom_id res chain seq x y z
N MET A 1 0.98 -2.30 15.76
CA MET A 1 0.33 -3.38 14.97
C MET A 1 -1.15 -3.32 15.27
N ARG A 2 -2.01 -3.25 14.25
CA ARG A 2 -3.48 -3.24 14.42
C ARG A 2 -3.98 -4.65 14.13
N ALA A 3 -4.79 -5.21 15.01
CA ALA A 3 -5.45 -6.48 14.81
C ALA A 3 -6.91 -6.26 14.43
N TRP A 4 -7.42 -7.06 13.50
CA TRP A 4 -8.78 -6.93 12.97
C TRP A 4 -9.69 -8.00 13.59
N PRO A 5 -10.88 -7.64 14.10
CA PRO A 5 -11.86 -8.60 14.59
C PRO A 5 -12.49 -9.31 13.39
N HIS A 6 -12.09 -10.55 13.13
CA HIS A 6 -12.62 -11.35 12.04
C HIS A 6 -12.62 -12.82 12.44
N THR A 7 -13.68 -13.55 12.05
CA THR A 7 -13.87 -14.97 12.43
C THR A 7 -12.90 -15.88 11.68
N ASP A 8 -12.59 -15.54 10.42
CA ASP A 8 -11.65 -16.26 9.57
C ASP A 8 -10.30 -15.53 9.44
N LEU A 9 -9.24 -16.25 9.08
CA LEU A 9 -7.95 -15.67 8.72
C LEU A 9 -8.11 -14.78 7.47
N LEU A 10 -7.68 -13.51 7.56
CA LEU A 10 -7.63 -12.62 6.42
C LEU A 10 -6.46 -12.98 5.50
N THR A 11 -6.69 -12.98 4.18
CA THR A 11 -5.60 -13.04 3.19
C THR A 11 -4.86 -11.70 3.14
N ASN A 12 -3.71 -11.65 2.49
CA ASN A 12 -2.98 -10.39 2.33
C ASN A 12 -3.73 -9.41 1.44
N THR A 13 -3.57 -8.11 1.70
CA THR A 13 -3.95 -7.06 0.76
C THR A 13 -2.77 -6.71 -0.12
N VAL A 14 -2.95 -6.74 -1.45
CA VAL A 14 -1.92 -6.29 -2.40
C VAL A 14 -2.37 -4.98 -3.05
N VAL A 15 -1.55 -3.93 -2.88
CA VAL A 15 -1.77 -2.64 -3.53
C VAL A 15 -0.75 -2.46 -4.64
N LYS A 16 -1.22 -2.35 -5.89
CA LYS A 16 -0.36 -1.95 -7.01
C LYS A 16 -0.27 -0.43 -7.04
N MET A 17 0.94 0.09 -7.17
CA MET A 17 1.18 1.52 -7.16
C MET A 17 2.24 1.95 -8.16
N VAL A 18 2.19 3.24 -8.46
CA VAL A 18 3.23 3.93 -9.22
C VAL A 18 3.68 5.14 -8.41
N VAL A 19 5.00 5.32 -8.35
CA VAL A 19 5.70 6.34 -7.56
C VAL A 19 6.49 7.22 -8.52
N ASN A 20 6.46 8.53 -8.33
CA ASN A 20 7.23 9.47 -9.14
C ASN A 20 8.70 9.56 -8.69
N GLY A 21 9.54 10.24 -9.47
CA GLY A 21 10.98 10.39 -9.16
C GLY A 21 11.28 11.09 -7.82
N THR A 22 10.31 11.79 -7.25
CA THR A 22 10.42 12.41 -5.90
C THR A 22 10.02 11.47 -4.75
N GLY A 23 9.73 10.19 -5.03
CA GLY A 23 9.36 9.21 -4.02
C GLY A 23 7.91 9.34 -3.53
N VAL A 24 7.04 10.00 -4.29
CA VAL A 24 5.62 10.21 -3.93
C VAL A 24 4.73 9.30 -4.80
N PRO A 25 3.81 8.52 -4.19
CA PRO A 25 2.80 7.77 -4.94
C PRO A 25 1.92 8.69 -5.79
N VAL A 26 1.78 8.40 -7.07
CA VAL A 26 0.88 9.12 -8.00
C VAL A 26 -0.42 8.36 -8.25
N SER A 27 -0.39 7.03 -8.13
CA SER A 27 -1.58 6.19 -8.15
C SER A 27 -1.36 4.94 -7.30
N ALA A 28 -2.41 4.48 -6.66
CA ALA A 28 -2.45 3.27 -5.87
C ALA A 28 -3.83 2.63 -6.02
N ILE A 29 -3.86 1.35 -6.36
CA ILE A 29 -5.07 0.56 -6.58
C ILE A 29 -4.98 -0.77 -5.84
N LEU A 30 -6.10 -1.21 -5.29
CA LEU A 30 -6.24 -2.54 -4.71
C LEU A 30 -6.27 -3.59 -5.84
N LEU A 31 -5.45 -4.63 -5.75
CA LEU A 31 -5.54 -5.77 -6.67
C LEU A 31 -6.61 -6.75 -6.15
N PRO A 32 -7.52 -7.24 -7.03
CA PRO A 32 -8.45 -8.30 -6.68
C PRO A 32 -7.77 -9.69 -6.74
N PRO A 33 -8.19 -10.65 -5.89
CA PRO A 33 -9.13 -10.50 -4.79
C PRO A 33 -8.53 -9.73 -3.60
N GLY A 34 -9.38 -9.02 -2.85
CA GLY A 34 -8.96 -8.35 -1.61
C GLY A 34 -8.69 -9.32 -0.45
N SER A 35 -8.45 -8.79 0.76
CA SER A 35 -8.09 -9.59 1.96
C SER A 35 -9.24 -10.36 2.59
N GLY A 36 -10.49 -10.12 2.15
CA GLY A 36 -11.71 -10.60 2.79
C GLY A 36 -12.33 -9.61 3.78
N SER A 37 -11.60 -8.55 4.20
CA SER A 37 -12.16 -7.42 4.97
C SER A 37 -11.97 -6.13 4.20
N LYS A 38 -13.09 -5.44 3.91
CA LYS A 38 -13.08 -4.15 3.21
C LYS A 38 -12.36 -3.08 4.03
N GLU A 39 -12.47 -3.14 5.35
CA GLU A 39 -11.84 -2.19 6.27
C GLU A 39 -10.32 -2.34 6.26
N ALA A 40 -9.83 -3.59 6.26
CA ALA A 40 -8.42 -3.90 6.13
C ALA A 40 -7.88 -3.45 4.77
N ASP A 41 -8.59 -3.78 3.69
CA ASP A 41 -8.23 -3.37 2.32
C ASP A 41 -8.18 -1.84 2.16
N GLN A 42 -9.17 -1.13 2.69
CA GLN A 42 -9.24 0.32 2.65
C GLN A 42 -8.09 0.94 3.46
N TYR A 43 -7.79 0.41 4.64
CA TYR A 43 -6.66 0.87 5.44
C TYR A 43 -5.33 0.69 4.69
N ALA A 44 -5.09 -0.47 4.07
CA ALA A 44 -3.91 -0.70 3.25
C ALA A 44 -3.80 0.32 2.10
N LEU A 45 -4.90 0.59 1.41
CA LEU A 45 -4.94 1.57 0.32
C LEU A 45 -4.60 2.99 0.79
N GLU A 46 -5.11 3.41 1.94
CA GLU A 46 -4.80 4.71 2.54
C GLU A 46 -3.33 4.83 2.97
N ARG A 47 -2.79 3.77 3.57
CA ARG A 47 -1.35 3.71 3.92
C ARG A 47 -0.46 3.75 2.70
N ALA A 48 -0.84 3.04 1.63
CA ALA A 48 -0.14 3.04 0.36
C ALA A 48 -0.12 4.44 -0.29
N ARG A 49 -1.24 5.17 -0.29
CA ARG A 49 -1.33 6.54 -0.84
C ARG A 49 -0.50 7.56 -0.08
N THR A 50 -0.31 7.35 1.23
CA THR A 50 0.42 8.27 2.11
C THR A 50 1.89 7.89 2.30
N ALA A 51 2.34 6.78 1.72
CA ALA A 51 3.73 6.34 1.79
C ALA A 51 4.69 7.37 1.16
N ARG A 52 5.95 7.31 1.60
CA ARG A 52 7.07 8.07 1.04
C ARG A 52 8.21 7.09 0.79
N PHE A 53 8.80 7.20 -0.39
CA PHE A 53 9.93 6.39 -0.82
C PHE A 53 11.16 7.27 -0.96
N GLU A 54 12.33 6.64 -0.96
CA GLU A 54 13.57 7.34 -1.27
C GLU A 54 13.46 7.92 -2.68
N PRO A 55 13.67 9.23 -2.86
CA PRO A 55 13.70 9.83 -4.18
C PRO A 55 14.82 9.21 -5.03
N ILE A 56 14.60 9.12 -6.34
CA ILE A 56 15.68 8.76 -7.25
C ILE A 56 16.51 10.03 -7.44
N SER A 57 17.57 10.19 -6.65
CA SER A 57 18.54 11.25 -6.83
C SER A 57 19.23 11.06 -8.19
N VAL A 58 18.78 11.77 -9.21
CA VAL A 58 19.53 11.88 -10.46
C VAL A 58 20.71 12.82 -10.18
N GLU A 59 21.82 12.26 -9.67
CA GLU A 59 23.08 12.99 -9.57
C GLU A 59 23.59 13.27 -11.00
N GLY A 60 23.40 14.50 -11.47
CA GLY A 60 23.83 14.95 -12.79
C GLY A 60 23.15 16.24 -13.23
N PRO A 61 23.57 16.86 -14.36
CA PRO A 61 22.99 18.11 -14.87
C PRO A 61 21.50 18.00 -15.23
N ARG A 62 20.97 16.77 -15.26
CA ARG A 62 19.56 16.45 -15.44
C ARG A 62 18.85 16.43 -14.08
N ARG A 63 18.82 17.58 -13.38
CA ARG A 63 17.81 17.77 -12.34
C ARG A 63 16.45 17.45 -12.96
N LEU A 64 15.64 16.63 -12.29
CA LEU A 64 14.30 16.29 -12.74
C LEU A 64 13.45 17.57 -12.83
N THR A 65 13.39 18.16 -14.02
CA THR A 65 12.50 19.29 -14.32
C THR A 65 11.03 18.85 -14.32
N ASN A 66 10.77 17.55 -14.46
CA ASN A 66 9.44 16.95 -14.35
C ASN A 66 9.49 15.62 -13.55
N PRO A 67 8.98 15.58 -12.31
CA PRO A 67 8.91 14.37 -11.49
C PRO A 67 8.13 13.20 -12.10
N LEU A 68 7.19 13.48 -13.00
CA LEU A 68 6.38 12.45 -13.68
C LEU A 68 7.11 11.81 -14.88
N ALA A 69 8.29 12.34 -15.26
CA ALA A 69 9.11 11.70 -16.30
C ALA A 69 9.74 10.39 -15.82
N GLU A 70 9.84 10.20 -14.51
CA GLU A 70 10.33 8.98 -13.88
C GLU A 70 9.22 8.36 -13.03
N LEU A 71 8.66 7.26 -13.54
CA LEU A 71 7.64 6.49 -12.86
C LEU A 71 8.17 5.11 -12.54
N THR A 72 8.16 4.76 -11.26
CA THR A 72 8.51 3.44 -10.77
C THR A 72 7.23 2.69 -10.39
N TRP A 73 7.03 1.50 -10.96
CA TRP A 73 5.92 0.62 -10.63
C TRP A 73 6.31 -0.35 -9.54
N GLY A 74 5.40 -0.63 -8.62
CA GLY A 74 5.64 -1.57 -7.55
C GLY A 74 4.36 -2.07 -6.88
N GLU A 75 4.54 -3.00 -5.96
CA GLU A 75 3.49 -3.60 -5.16
C GLU A 75 3.80 -3.42 -3.68
N MET A 76 2.78 -3.07 -2.89
CA MET A 76 2.85 -3.01 -1.45
C MET A 76 1.93 -4.10 -0.87
N ILE A 77 2.53 -5.05 -0.18
CA ILE A 77 1.83 -6.22 0.37
C ILE A 77 1.63 -6.03 1.88
N PHE A 78 0.37 -5.99 2.31
CA PHE A 78 0.00 -5.89 3.72
C PHE A 78 -0.44 -7.25 4.24
N HIS A 79 0.18 -7.67 5.33
CA HIS A 79 -0.20 -8.88 6.06
C HIS A 79 -0.98 -8.49 7.32
N TRP A 80 -2.10 -9.18 7.55
CA TRP A 80 -2.98 -8.88 8.67
C TRP A 80 -2.83 -9.90 9.80
N GLN A 81 -2.93 -9.41 11.03
CA GLN A 81 -3.14 -10.26 12.20
C GLN A 81 -4.63 -10.22 12.53
N THR A 82 -5.26 -11.38 12.66
CA THR A 82 -6.64 -11.50 13.12
C THR A 82 -6.66 -11.88 14.60
N LEU A 83 -7.65 -11.36 15.32
CA LEU A 83 -7.97 -11.83 16.67
C LEU A 83 -9.34 -12.52 16.63
N PRO A 84 -9.47 -13.72 17.19
CA PRO A 84 -10.76 -14.40 17.23
C PRO A 84 -11.74 -13.60 18.07
N VAL A 85 -12.93 -13.34 17.53
CA VAL A 85 -14.05 -12.78 18.29
C VAL A 85 -14.65 -13.92 19.13
N THR A 86 -14.38 -13.91 20.43
CA THR A 86 -14.97 -14.87 21.36
C THR A 86 -16.48 -14.61 21.47
N ASN A 87 -17.30 -15.58 21.05
CA ASN A 87 -18.71 -15.60 21.43
C ASN A 87 -18.77 -15.77 22.96
N SER A 88 -19.18 -14.74 23.68
CA SER A 88 -19.52 -14.89 25.10
C SER A 88 -20.76 -15.79 25.22
N PRO A 89 -20.77 -16.76 26.15
CA PRO A 89 -21.87 -17.71 26.34
C PRO A 89 -23.16 -17.05 26.81
#